data_AF-A0A536UL57-F1
#
_entry.id   AF-A0A536UL57-F1
#
_cell.length_a   1.000
_cell.length_b   1.000
_cell.length_c   1.000
_cell.angle_alpha   90.00
_cell.angle_beta   90.00
_cell.angle_gamma   90.00
#
_symmetry.space_group_name_H-M   'P 1'
#
loop_
_entity.id
_entity.type
_entity.pdbx_description
1 polymer ?
#
loop_
_entity_poly.entity_id
_entity_poly.type
_entity_poly.pdbx_seq_one_letter_code
_entity_poly.pdbx_strand_id
1 'polypeptide(L)'
;MTGNIVTERAARLATQETSKDGITMHFQARYALHLLVAGAAALIAVAAAEAEEGVWTFENLPSKALQTKYGFATPSTSLTALRLSAVRFGGASAAFVSSDGLLLTNHHVALSCVQKLSTAGEDLVRNGFFARTL
;
A
#
# COMPACT_ATOMS: atom_id res chain seq x y z
N MET A 1 40.25 12.22 -70.35
CA MET A 1 39.44 12.74 -69.24
C MET A 1 38.83 11.56 -68.50
N THR A 2 39.57 10.95 -67.59
CA THR A 2 39.08 9.82 -66.80
C THR A 2 39.37 10.18 -65.35
N GLY A 3 38.54 11.07 -64.80
CA GLY A 3 38.56 11.38 -63.38
C GLY A 3 38.45 10.07 -62.60
N ASN A 4 39.29 9.92 -61.58
CA ASN A 4 39.55 8.67 -60.90
C ASN A 4 38.30 8.23 -60.10
N ILE A 5 37.35 7.58 -60.77
CA ILE A 5 36.03 7.15 -60.25
C ILE A 5 36.18 6.34 -58.95
N VAL A 6 37.29 5.60 -58.82
CA VAL A 6 37.61 4.80 -57.65
C VAL A 6 37.85 5.70 -56.42
N THR A 7 38.55 6.83 -56.58
CA THR A 7 38.87 7.75 -55.48
C THR A 7 37.63 8.51 -55.01
N GLU A 8 36.77 8.93 -55.93
CA GLU A 8 35.50 9.57 -55.56
C GLU A 8 34.52 8.61 -54.86
N ARG A 9 34.53 7.32 -55.23
CA ARG A 9 33.73 6.30 -54.52
C ARG A 9 34.26 6.02 -53.12
N ALA A 10 35.58 5.95 -52.94
CA ALA A 10 36.19 5.78 -51.62
C ALA A 10 35.87 6.96 -50.69
N ALA A 11 35.95 8.20 -51.19
CA ALA A 11 35.58 9.39 -50.43
C ALA A 11 34.10 9.38 -50.03
N ARG A 12 33.18 9.01 -50.94
CA ARG A 12 31.75 8.91 -50.63
C ARG A 12 31.43 7.84 -49.59
N LEU A 13 32.09 6.69 -49.64
CA LEU A 13 31.92 5.62 -48.65
C LEU A 13 32.40 6.08 -47.26
N ALA A 14 33.56 6.73 -47.17
CA ALA A 14 34.07 7.28 -45.92
C ALA A 14 33.14 8.36 -45.33
N THR A 15 32.54 9.23 -46.16
CA THR A 15 31.52 10.19 -45.69
C THR A 15 30.21 9.53 -45.25
N GLN A 16 29.84 8.40 -45.86
CA GLN A 16 28.63 7.67 -45.51
C GLN A 16 28.81 6.87 -44.21
N GLU A 17 30.00 6.33 -43.98
CA GLU A 17 30.39 5.62 -42.76
C GLU A 17 30.42 6.59 -41.57
N THR A 18 31.14 7.72 -41.71
CA THR A 18 31.15 8.79 -40.70
C THR A 18 29.76 9.38 -40.41
N SER A 19 28.88 9.50 -41.41
CA SER A 19 27.49 9.95 -41.22
C SER A 19 26.64 8.93 -40.44
N LYS A 20 26.77 7.63 -40.74
CA LYS A 20 26.08 6.54 -40.02
C LYS A 20 26.56 6.43 -38.57
N ASP A 21 27.86 6.59 -38.35
CA ASP A 21 28.46 6.57 -37.01
C ASP A 21 27.99 7.75 -36.17
N GLY A 22 27.90 8.94 -36.78
CA GLY A 22 27.33 10.12 -36.12
C GLY A 22 25.87 9.95 -35.72
N ILE A 23 25.01 9.43 -36.61
CA ILE A 23 23.60 9.17 -36.32
C ILE A 23 23.45 8.11 -35.21
N THR A 24 24.27 7.05 -35.26
CA THR A 24 24.28 5.99 -34.25
C THR A 24 24.73 6.53 -32.90
N MET A 25 25.79 7.33 -32.86
CA MET A 25 26.31 7.96 -31.64
C MET A 25 25.29 8.91 -31.01
N HIS A 26 24.57 9.72 -31.81
CA HIS A 26 23.48 10.56 -31.31
C HIS A 26 22.29 9.75 -30.78
N PHE A 27 21.95 8.62 -31.42
CA PHE A 27 20.89 7.73 -30.94
C PHE A 27 21.26 7.05 -29.62
N GLN A 28 22.49 6.53 -29.51
CA GLN A 28 23.02 5.92 -28.29
C GLN A 28 23.12 6.93 -27.13
N ALA A 29 23.58 8.15 -27.40
CA ALA A 29 23.67 9.21 -26.40
C ALA A 29 22.29 9.65 -25.88
N ARG A 30 21.28 9.75 -26.76
CA ARG A 30 19.90 10.06 -26.37
C ARG A 30 19.26 8.93 -25.57
N TYR A 31 19.50 7.68 -25.97
CA TYR A 31 19.01 6.51 -25.24
C TYR A 31 19.64 6.42 -23.84
N ALA A 32 20.95 6.61 -23.72
CA ALA A 32 21.65 6.67 -22.45
C ALA A 32 21.14 7.81 -21.55
N LEU A 33 20.88 8.99 -22.12
CA LEU A 33 20.29 10.12 -21.39
C LEU A 33 18.87 9.80 -20.87
N HIS A 34 18.02 9.17 -21.68
CA HIS A 34 16.68 8.77 -21.24
C HIS A 34 16.72 7.71 -20.14
N LEU A 35 17.64 6.75 -20.20
CA LEU A 35 17.84 5.77 -19.13
C LEU A 35 18.34 6.42 -17.84
N LEU A 36 19.25 7.39 -17.93
CA LEU A 36 19.72 8.14 -16.77
C LEU A 36 18.60 8.98 -16.14
N VAL A 37 17.79 9.66 -16.95
CA VAL A 37 16.64 10.44 -16.46
C VAL A 37 15.59 9.53 -15.81
N ALA A 38 15.26 8.40 -16.43
CA ALA A 38 14.32 7.43 -15.86
C ALA A 38 14.86 6.82 -14.56
N GLY A 39 16.15 6.49 -14.51
CA GLY A 39 16.81 5.99 -13.30
C GLY A 39 16.82 7.02 -12.17
N ALA A 40 17.15 8.28 -12.47
CA ALA A 40 17.10 9.37 -11.50
C ALA A 40 15.67 9.61 -10.98
N ALA A 41 14.66 9.61 -11.87
CA ALA A 41 13.26 9.75 -11.49
C ALA A 41 12.78 8.61 -10.58
N ALA A 42 13.18 7.36 -10.87
CA ALA A 42 12.86 6.21 -10.03
C ALA A 42 13.51 6.30 -8.64
N LEU A 43 14.76 6.76 -8.55
CA LEU A 43 15.45 6.97 -7.27
C LEU A 43 14.79 8.07 -6.44
N ILE A 44 14.36 9.17 -7.07
CA ILE A 44 13.62 10.25 -6.41
C ILE A 44 12.27 9.73 -5.87
N ALA A 45 11.55 8.93 -6.67
CA ALA A 45 10.27 8.36 -6.26
C ALA A 45 10.41 7.40 -5.07
N VAL A 46 11.45 6.57 -5.02
CA VAL A 46 11.74 5.71 -3.87
C VAL A 46 12.14 6.52 -2.64
N ALA A 47 12.95 7.57 -2.81
CA ALA A 47 13.35 8.43 -1.70
C ALA A 47 12.19 9.25 -1.10
N ALA A 48 11.12 9.47 -1.87
CA ALA A 48 9.92 10.16 -1.43
C ALA A 48 8.86 9.24 -0.78
N ALA A 49 9.10 7.92 -0.72
CA ALA A 49 8.19 6.99 -0.08
C ALA A 49 8.30 7.08 1.44
N GLU A 50 7.25 7.51 2.13
CA GLU A 50 7.13 7.41 3.58
C GLU A 50 6.31 6.18 3.96
N ALA A 51 6.88 5.30 4.78
CA ALA A 51 6.15 4.19 5.38
C ALA A 51 5.34 4.70 6.57
N GLU A 52 4.04 4.39 6.58
CA GLU A 52 3.22 4.57 7.77
C GLU A 52 3.28 3.29 8.60
N GLU A 53 4.02 3.34 9.70
CA GLU A 53 4.10 2.23 10.65
C GLU A 53 3.29 2.53 11.91
N GLY A 54 2.73 1.48 12.52
CA GLY A 54 2.15 1.64 13.84
C GLY A 54 1.34 0.47 14.35
N VAL A 55 1.92 -0.30 15.27
CA VAL A 55 1.19 -1.07 16.26
C VAL A 55 1.70 -0.60 17.61
N TRP A 56 0.91 0.26 18.26
CA TRP A 56 1.29 0.93 19.50
C TRP A 56 0.60 0.27 20.68
N THR A 57 1.31 0.18 21.81
CA THR A 57 0.65 -0.17 23.07
C THR A 57 -0.17 1.00 23.57
N PHE A 58 -1.16 0.74 24.42
CA PHE A 58 -1.99 1.80 25.00
C PHE A 58 -1.17 2.78 25.85
N GLU A 59 -0.06 2.33 26.41
CA GLU A 59 0.85 3.13 27.25
C GLU A 59 1.80 4.01 26.43
N ASN A 60 2.02 3.68 25.16
CA ASN A 60 3.00 4.36 24.30
C ASN A 60 2.38 4.85 22.98
N LEU A 61 1.17 5.41 23.06
CA LEU A 61 0.49 5.99 21.90
C LEU A 61 1.18 7.31 21.50
N PRO A 62 1.64 7.49 20.24
CA PRO A 62 2.36 8.68 19.78
C PRO A 62 1.41 9.87 19.54
N SER A 63 0.73 10.30 20.60
CA SER A 63 -0.38 11.26 20.60
C SER A 63 -0.05 12.56 19.86
N LYS A 64 1.16 13.10 20.06
CA LYS A 64 1.59 14.33 19.38
C LYS A 64 1.73 14.15 17.87
N ALA A 65 2.27 13.01 17.42
CA ALA A 65 2.41 12.71 16.01
C ALA A 65 1.02 12.49 15.38
N LEU A 66 0.14 11.75 16.06
CA LEU A 66 -1.24 11.51 15.61
C LEU A 66 -2.05 12.81 15.49
N GLN A 67 -1.95 13.71 16.47
CA GLN A 67 -2.60 15.01 16.41
C GLN A 67 -2.07 15.87 15.26
N THR A 68 -0.75 15.92 15.07
CA THR A 68 -0.11 16.75 14.05
C THR A 68 -0.42 16.25 12.64
N LYS A 69 -0.39 14.93 12.43
CA LYS A 69 -0.55 14.30 11.12
C LYS A 69 -2.01 14.07 10.74
N TYR A 70 -2.83 13.66 11.69
CA TYR A 70 -4.21 13.21 11.43
C TYR A 70 -5.28 14.04 12.13
N GLY A 71 -4.91 15.03 12.94
CA GLY A 71 -5.88 15.78 13.74
C GLY A 71 -6.50 14.96 14.88
N PHE A 72 -5.97 13.76 15.15
CA PHE A 72 -6.49 12.87 16.19
C PHE A 72 -6.07 13.37 17.57
N ALA A 73 -7.04 13.90 18.31
CA ALA A 73 -6.86 14.21 19.72
C ALA A 73 -7.01 12.93 20.54
N THR A 74 -6.06 12.69 21.44
CA THR A 74 -6.18 11.60 22.41
C THR A 74 -7.50 11.78 23.16
N PRO A 75 -8.37 10.77 23.19
CA PRO A 75 -9.69 10.90 23.77
C PRO A 75 -9.62 11.34 25.23
N SER A 76 -10.64 12.07 25.69
CA SER A 76 -10.76 12.47 27.09
C SER A 76 -10.95 11.27 28.02
N THR A 77 -11.48 10.17 27.49
CA THR A 77 -11.49 8.87 28.18
C THR A 77 -10.08 8.32 28.27
N SER A 78 -9.73 7.83 29.47
CA SER A 78 -8.41 7.24 29.71
C SER A 78 -8.15 6.08 28.74
N LEU A 79 -6.93 6.00 28.18
CA LEU A 79 -6.46 4.85 27.42
C LEU A 79 -6.57 3.54 28.22
N THR A 80 -6.58 3.62 29.55
CA THR A 80 -6.89 2.49 30.45
C THR A 80 -8.31 1.97 30.25
N ALA A 81 -9.30 2.85 30.10
CA ALA A 81 -10.68 2.44 29.85
C ALA A 81 -10.82 1.75 28.49
N LEU A 82 -10.15 2.29 27.46
CA LEU A 82 -10.08 1.63 26.15
C LEU A 82 -9.44 0.24 26.25
N ARG A 83 -8.32 0.12 26.95
CA ARG A 83 -7.64 -1.16 27.19
C ARG A 83 -8.54 -2.16 27.91
N LEU A 84 -9.28 -1.73 28.93
CA LEU A 84 -10.19 -2.58 29.70
C LEU A 84 -11.45 -2.98 28.91
N SER A 85 -11.87 -2.15 27.94
CA SER A 85 -12.97 -2.50 27.04
C SER A 85 -12.58 -3.49 25.94
N ALA A 86 -11.29 -3.60 25.61
CA ALA A 86 -10.79 -4.48 24.55
C ALA A 86 -10.68 -5.94 25.02
N VAL A 87 -11.17 -6.87 24.19
CA VAL A 87 -11.26 -8.29 24.52
C VAL A 87 -10.58 -9.14 23.46
N ARG A 88 -9.76 -10.10 23.91
CA ARG A 88 -9.25 -11.18 23.07
C ARG A 88 -10.33 -12.26 22.98
N PHE A 89 -10.83 -12.51 21.77
CA PHE A 89 -11.96 -13.40 21.54
C PHE A 89 -11.57 -14.52 20.56
N GLY A 90 -11.08 -15.64 21.07
CA GLY A 90 -10.83 -16.84 20.24
C GLY A 90 -9.86 -16.66 19.06
N GLY A 91 -8.88 -15.76 19.18
CA GLY A 91 -7.96 -15.41 18.09
C GLY A 91 -8.35 -14.16 17.29
N ALA A 92 -9.51 -13.58 17.58
CA ALA A 92 -9.96 -12.30 17.05
C ALA A 92 -10.06 -11.23 18.16
N SER A 93 -10.51 -10.04 17.77
CA SER A 93 -10.80 -8.93 18.67
C SER A 93 -12.30 -8.76 18.89
N ALA A 94 -12.66 -8.35 20.10
CA ALA A 94 -13.99 -7.90 20.47
C ALA A 94 -13.86 -6.69 21.41
N ALA A 95 -14.98 -6.03 21.69
CA ALA A 95 -15.02 -4.94 22.68
C ALA A 95 -16.31 -4.99 23.50
N PHE A 96 -16.21 -4.65 24.79
CA PHE A 96 -17.37 -4.32 25.59
C PHE A 96 -17.96 -2.99 25.15
N VAL A 97 -19.27 -2.97 24.90
CA VAL A 97 -20.01 -1.79 24.44
C VAL A 97 -21.16 -1.40 25.39
N SER A 98 -21.30 -2.09 26.53
CA SER A 98 -22.24 -1.73 27.60
C SER A 98 -21.69 -2.12 28.97
N SER A 99 -22.23 -1.53 30.03
CA SER A 99 -21.94 -1.90 31.43
C SER A 99 -22.40 -3.32 31.79
N ASP A 100 -23.38 -3.85 31.06
CA ASP A 100 -24.02 -5.13 31.35
C ASP A 100 -23.35 -6.30 30.61
N GLY A 101 -22.21 -6.04 29.96
CA GLY A 101 -21.38 -7.08 29.36
C GLY A 101 -21.66 -7.37 27.88
N LEU A 102 -22.44 -6.55 27.18
CA LEU A 102 -22.61 -6.68 25.72
C LEU A 102 -21.25 -6.59 25.00
N LEU A 103 -20.93 -7.64 24.23
CA LEU A 103 -19.72 -7.73 23.41
C LEU A 103 -20.04 -7.52 21.94
N LEU A 104 -19.22 -6.71 21.27
CA LEU A 104 -19.25 -6.51 19.82
C LEU A 104 -18.03 -7.17 19.18
N THR A 105 -18.25 -7.94 18.11
CA THR A 105 -17.21 -8.50 17.24
C THR A 105 -17.71 -8.62 15.81
N ASN A 106 -16.85 -9.02 14.87
CA ASN A 106 -17.23 -9.20 13.47
C ASN A 106 -18.11 -10.45 13.28
N HIS A 107 -18.95 -10.40 12.24
CA HIS A 107 -19.81 -11.52 11.87
C HIS A 107 -19.03 -12.82 11.61
N HIS A 108 -17.91 -12.77 10.88
CA HIS A 108 -17.10 -13.96 10.58
C HIS A 108 -16.48 -14.60 11.83
N VAL A 109 -16.27 -13.82 12.90
CA VAL A 109 -15.78 -14.32 14.19
C VAL A 109 -16.88 -15.11 14.90
N ALA A 110 -18.10 -14.57 14.90
CA ALA A 110 -19.27 -15.19 15.51
C ALA A 110 -19.90 -16.30 14.65
N LEU A 111 -19.53 -16.42 13.37
CA LEU A 111 -20.19 -17.27 12.38
C LEU A 111 -20.32 -18.72 12.84
N SER A 112 -19.24 -19.30 13.37
CA SER A 112 -19.27 -20.70 13.84
C SER A 112 -20.26 -20.94 14.98
N CYS A 113 -20.51 -19.92 15.82
CA CYS A 113 -21.52 -19.98 16.87
C CYS A 113 -22.93 -19.92 16.27
N VAL A 114 -23.18 -18.95 15.38
CA VAL A 114 -24.47 -18.76 14.70
C VAL A 114 -24.85 -19.99 13.87
N GLN A 115 -23.88 -20.60 13.18
CA GLN A 115 -24.07 -21.85 12.44
C GLN A 115 -24.51 -23.00 13.33
N LYS A 116 -23.89 -23.16 14.51
CA LYS A 116 -24.25 -24.22 15.48
C LYS A 116 -25.64 -24.03 16.09
N LEU A 117 -26.10 -22.79 16.17
CA LEU A 117 -27.44 -22.45 16.67
C LEU A 117 -28.52 -22.53 15.58
N SER A 118 -28.13 -22.57 14.30
CA SER A 118 -29.07 -22.75 13.19
C SER A 118 -29.60 -24.19 13.17
N THR A 119 -30.84 -24.35 12.70
CA THR A 119 -31.51 -25.65 12.56
C THR A 119 -32.01 -25.85 11.13
N ALA A 120 -32.52 -27.04 10.81
CA ALA A 120 -33.11 -27.31 9.50
C ALA A 120 -34.32 -26.40 9.18
N GLY A 121 -35.04 -25.93 10.21
CA GLY A 121 -36.19 -25.03 10.07
C GLY A 121 -35.83 -23.54 10.20
N GLU A 122 -34.64 -23.22 10.69
CA GLU A 122 -34.22 -21.84 10.98
C GLU A 122 -32.75 -21.62 10.68
N ASP A 123 -32.46 -20.92 9.60
CA ASP A 123 -31.11 -20.53 9.20
C ASP A 123 -30.79 -19.12 9.74
N LEU A 124 -30.10 -19.06 10.88
CA LEU A 124 -29.72 -17.81 11.54
C LEU A 124 -28.58 -17.11 10.82
N VAL A 125 -27.79 -17.82 10.03
CA VAL A 125 -26.72 -17.22 9.21
C VAL A 125 -27.34 -16.40 8.08
N ARG A 126 -28.36 -16.95 7.41
CA ARG A 126 -29.07 -16.28 6.32
C ARG A 126 -30.01 -15.19 6.80
N ASN A 127 -30.80 -15.46 7.83
CA ASN A 127 -31.89 -14.58 8.24
C ASN A 127 -31.45 -13.55 9.31
N GLY A 128 -30.29 -13.74 9.93
CA GLY A 128 -29.86 -12.96 11.09
C GLY A 128 -30.58 -13.39 12.38
N PHE A 129 -30.12 -12.85 13.50
CA PHE A 129 -30.67 -13.11 14.82
C PHE A 129 -30.69 -11.84 15.67
N PHE A 130 -31.77 -11.65 16.43
CA PHE A 130 -31.92 -10.56 17.39
C PHE A 130 -32.70 -11.04 18.61
N ALA A 131 -32.05 -11.06 19.77
CA ALA A 131 -32.69 -11.35 21.05
C ALA A 131 -33.43 -10.08 21.54
N ARG A 132 -34.75 -10.15 21.71
CA ARG A 132 -35.56 -9.00 22.19
C ARG A 132 -35.34 -8.69 23.67
N THR A 133 -34.95 -9.71 24.44
CA THR A 133 -34.66 -9.64 25.88
C THR A 133 -33.45 -10.51 26.19
N LEU A 134 -32.77 -10.22 27.31
CA LEU A 134 -31.69 -11.05 27.85
C LEU A 134 -32.25 -12.30 28.55
#